data_AF-A0AAP3CHV0-F1
#
_entry.id   AF-A0AAP3CHV0-F1
#
_cell.length_a   1.000
_cell.length_b   1.000
_cell.length_c   1.000
_cell.angle_alpha   90.00
_cell.angle_beta   90.00
_cell.angle_gamma   90.00
#
_symmetry.space_group_name_H-M   'P 1'
#
loop_
_entity.id
_entity.type
_entity.pdbx_description
1 polymer ?
#
loop_
_entity_poly.entity_id
_entity_poly.type
_entity_poly.pdbx_seq_one_letter_code
_entity_poly.pdbx_strand_id
1 'polypeptide(L)'
;MKKALAAGILLIAIESMVGTIFPQVLSYESIFGIASLVLIGLAIITSGLAVSGSDQRANYHSETREGRTVRLKMAAAFFVAAIPSILCYLLTVLFS
;
A
#
# COMPACT_ATOMS: atom_id res chain seq x y z
N MET A 1 4.61 0.19 12.90
CA MET A 1 3.75 -0.78 12.19
C MET A 1 2.32 -0.78 12.68
N LYS A 2 2.03 -0.86 13.99
CA LYS A 2 0.65 -0.79 14.55
C LYS A 2 -0.20 0.37 13.98
N LYS A 3 0.36 1.58 13.92
CA LYS A 3 -0.32 2.77 13.35
C LYS A 3 -0.66 2.61 11.85
N ALA A 4 0.21 1.95 11.09
CA ALA A 4 -0.01 1.72 9.67
C ALA A 4 -1.11 0.69 9.43
N LEU A 5 -1.13 -0.38 10.23
CA LEU A 5 -2.23 -1.35 10.20
C LEU A 5 -3.56 -0.69 10.59
N ALA A 6 -3.57 0.15 11.63
CA ALA A 6 -4.76 0.90 12.03
C ALA A 6 -5.24 1.85 10.92
N ALA A 7 -4.32 2.49 10.18
CA ALA A 7 -4.66 3.29 9.02
C ALA A 7 -5.29 2.45 7.90
N GLY A 8 -4.76 1.24 7.63
CA GLY A 8 -5.37 0.30 6.69
C GLY A 8 -6.77 -0.16 7.11
N ILE A 9 -6.98 -0.41 8.41
CA ILE A 9 -8.30 -0.74 8.96
C ILE A 9 -9.28 0.45 8.84
N LEU A 10 -8.81 1.68 9.01
CA LEU A 10 -9.64 2.86 8.77
C LEU A 10 -9.96 3.02 7.28
N LEU A 11 -9.00 2.72 6.40
CA LEU A 11 -9.17 2.79 4.96
C LEU A 11 -10.27 1.84 4.47
N ILE A 12 -10.33 0.60 4.98
CA ILE A 12 -11.42 -0.33 4.59
C ILE A 12 -12.81 0.20 4.95
N ALA A 13 -12.95 0.97 6.03
CA ALA A 13 -14.22 1.59 6.38
C ALA A 13 -14.62 2.66 5.35
N ILE A 14 -13.66 3.44 4.87
CA ILE A 14 -13.87 4.45 3.83
C ILE A 14 -14.20 3.78 2.49
N GLU A 15 -13.42 2.77 2.09
CA GLU A 15 -13.64 1.98 0.87
C GLU A 15 -15.03 1.33 0.88
N SER A 16 -15.42 0.75 2.02
CA SER A 16 -16.73 0.14 2.18
C SER A 16 -17.85 1.17 2.05
N MET A 17 -17.69 2.35 2.66
CA MET A 17 -18.63 3.46 2.53
C MET A 17 -18.75 3.96 1.08
N VAL A 18 -17.65 4.01 0.33
CA VAL A 18 -17.69 4.36 -1.10
C VAL A 18 -18.47 3.31 -1.89
N GLY A 19 -18.22 2.02 -1.65
CA GLY A 19 -18.93 0.93 -2.33
C GLY A 19 -20.43 0.89 -2.01
N THR A 20 -20.85 1.27 -0.80
CA THR A 20 -22.28 1.35 -0.44
C THR A 20 -22.97 2.58 -1.05
N ILE A 21 -22.27 3.71 -1.20
CA ILE A 21 -22.84 4.94 -1.78
C ILE A 21 -22.92 4.86 -3.31
N PHE A 22 -21.95 4.22 -3.97
CA PHE A 22 -21.85 4.17 -5.44
C PHE A 22 -21.89 2.74 -6.03
N PRO A 23 -22.83 1.86 -5.63
CA PRO A 23 -22.80 0.44 -6.00
C PRO A 23 -23.00 0.17 -7.49
N GLN A 24 -23.65 1.09 -8.23
CA GLN A 24 -23.87 0.97 -9.67
C GLN A 24 -22.65 1.36 -10.52
N VAL A 25 -21.65 2.03 -9.93
CA VAL A 25 -20.51 2.60 -10.65
C VAL A 25 -19.20 1.89 -10.31
N LEU A 26 -19.06 1.44 -9.06
CA LEU A 26 -17.82 0.87 -8.55
C LEU A 26 -18.12 -0.49 -7.89
N SER A 27 -17.46 -1.54 -8.37
CA SER A 27 -17.49 -2.84 -7.69
C SER A 27 -16.56 -2.83 -6.49
N TYR A 28 -16.91 -3.55 -5.40
CA TYR A 28 -16.02 -3.68 -4.25
C TYR A 28 -14.65 -4.28 -4.63
N GLU A 29 -14.63 -5.23 -5.57
CA GLU A 29 -13.39 -5.75 -6.15
C GLU A 29 -12.50 -4.63 -6.70
N SER A 30 -13.05 -3.74 -7.54
CA SER A 30 -12.30 -2.63 -8.11
C SER A 30 -11.79 -1.65 -7.05
N ILE A 31 -12.61 -1.34 -6.04
CA ILE A 31 -12.27 -0.40 -4.96
C ILE A 31 -11.09 -0.95 -4.15
N PHE A 32 -11.22 -2.15 -3.60
CA PHE A 32 -10.17 -2.76 -2.77
C PHE A 32 -8.91 -3.08 -3.59
N GLY A 33 -9.08 -3.52 -4.84
CA GLY A 33 -7.98 -3.82 -5.76
C GLY A 33 -7.15 -2.59 -6.09
N ILE A 34 -7.79 -1.48 -6.50
CA ILE A 34 -7.10 -0.24 -6.85
C ILE A 34 -6.36 0.33 -5.63
N ALA A 35 -7.02 0.41 -4.47
CA ALA A 35 -6.38 0.94 -3.27
C ALA A 35 -5.16 0.11 -2.84
N SER A 36 -5.26 -1.21 -2.93
CA SER A 36 -4.13 -2.13 -2.67
C SER A 36 -2.97 -1.88 -3.62
N LEU A 37 -3.24 -1.75 -4.92
CA LEU A 37 -2.21 -1.46 -5.93
C LEU A 37 -1.53 -0.12 -5.71
N VAL A 38 -2.28 0.92 -5.34
CA VAL A 38 -1.72 2.24 -5.03
C VAL A 38 -0.77 2.16 -3.84
N LEU A 39 -1.18 1.52 -2.74
CA LEU A 39 -0.34 1.42 -1.54
C LEU A 39 0.89 0.53 -1.77
N ILE A 40 0.76 -0.58 -2.49
CA ILE A 40 1.90 -1.42 -2.88
C ILE A 40 2.85 -0.64 -3.79
N GLY A 41 2.32 0.09 -4.78
CA GLY A 41 3.12 0.93 -5.67
C GLY A 41 3.92 1.98 -4.90
N LEU A 42 3.28 2.68 -3.96
CA LEU A 42 3.96 3.62 -3.06
C LEU A 42 5.02 2.93 -2.21
N ALA A 43 4.78 1.72 -1.71
CA ALA A 43 5.77 0.94 -0.97
C ALA A 43 7.00 0.61 -1.83
N ILE A 44 6.79 0.17 -3.07
CA ILE A 44 7.86 -0.16 -4.03
C ILE A 44 8.70 1.09 -4.36
N ILE A 45 8.05 2.19 -4.74
CA ILE A 45 8.72 3.45 -5.07
C ILE A 45 9.52 3.94 -3.87
N THR A 46 8.89 3.99 -2.70
CA THR A 46 9.54 4.48 -1.47
C THR A 46 10.69 3.56 -1.09
N SER A 47 10.59 2.24 -1.21
CA SER A 47 11.68 1.32 -0.83
C SER A 47 12.96 1.49 -1.66
N GLY A 48 12.85 2.05 -2.86
CA GLY A 48 13.95 2.05 -3.85
C GLY A 48 14.10 0.70 -4.55
N LEU A 49 13.07 -0.13 -4.60
CA LEU A 49 13.04 -1.35 -5.41
C LEU A 49 12.87 -1.06 -6.91
N ALA A 50 12.32 0.11 -7.26
CA ALA A 50 12.09 0.52 -8.65
C ALA A 50 13.30 1.20 -9.32
N VAL A 51 14.46 1.30 -8.64
CA VAL A 51 15.68 1.89 -9.21
C VAL A 51 16.69 0.82 -9.61
N SER A 52 17.57 1.15 -10.56
CA SER A 52 18.60 0.21 -11.06
C SER A 52 19.61 -0.15 -9.97
N GLY A 53 20.24 -1.33 -10.08
CA GLY A 53 21.22 -1.77 -9.08
C GLY A 53 22.45 -0.87 -8.96
N SER A 54 22.87 -0.21 -10.06
CA SER A 54 23.94 0.80 -10.02
C SER A 54 23.51 2.03 -9.22
N ASP A 55 22.30 2.53 -9.45
CA ASP A 55 21.78 3.72 -8.75
C ASP A 55 21.51 3.40 -7.28
N GLN A 56 21.06 2.18 -6.99
CA GLN A 56 20.86 1.72 -5.62
C GLN A 56 22.18 1.65 -4.84
N ARG A 57 23.27 1.22 -5.48
CA ARG A 57 24.62 1.23 -4.86
C ARG A 57 25.17 2.64 -4.71
N ALA A 58 24.95 3.52 -5.68
CA ALA A 58 25.34 4.92 -5.59
C ALA A 58 24.61 5.63 -4.42
N ASN A 59 23.28 5.47 -4.36
CA ASN A 59 22.45 6.01 -3.28
C ASN A 59 22.82 5.41 -1.92
N TYR A 60 23.18 4.13 -1.85
CA TYR A 60 23.62 3.52 -0.60
C TYR A 60 24.86 4.21 0.00
N HIS A 61 25.78 4.67 -0.85
CA HIS A 61 27.02 5.32 -0.40
C HIS A 61 26.83 6.80 -0.05
N SER A 62 25.89 7.49 -0.71
CA SER A 62 25.62 8.91 -0.47
C SER A 62 24.54 9.17 0.59
N GLU A 63 23.63 8.22 0.82
CA GLU A 63 22.52 8.36 1.76
C GLU A 63 22.95 8.11 3.21
N THR A 64 22.43 8.93 4.13
CA THR A 64 22.61 8.70 5.57
C THR A 64 21.87 7.44 6.02
N ARG A 65 22.44 6.72 7.00
CA ARG A 65 21.78 5.53 7.58
C ARG A 65 20.39 5.85 8.13
N GLU A 66 20.21 7.04 8.69
CA GLU A 66 18.93 7.52 9.19
C GLU A 66 17.91 7.73 8.07
N GLY A 67 18.28 8.44 6.99
CA GLY A 67 17.41 8.66 5.83
C GLY A 67 16.94 7.34 5.21
N ARG A 68 17.87 6.39 5.05
CA ARG A 68 17.56 5.05 4.54
C ARG A 68 16.58 4.30 5.44
N THR A 69 16.78 4.38 6.75
CA THR A 69 15.92 3.70 7.74
C THR A 69 14.51 4.29 7.73
N VAL A 70 14.39 5.61 7.66
CA VAL A 70 13.08 6.30 7.55
C VAL A 70 12.36 5.88 6.27
N ARG A 71 13.06 5.88 5.14
CA ARG A 71 12.50 5.48 3.85
C ARG A 71 11.99 4.03 3.87
N LEU A 72 12.79 3.09 4.34
CA LEU A 72 12.36 1.68 4.45
C LEU A 72 11.20 1.50 5.44
N LYS A 73 11.19 2.26 6.54
CA LYS A 73 10.08 2.25 7.51
C LYS A 73 8.79 2.78 6.90
N MET A 74 8.85 3.81 6.05
CA MET A 74 7.71 4.31 5.28
C MET A 74 7.22 3.29 4.26
N ALA A 75 8.14 2.69 3.48
CA ALA A 75 7.78 1.65 2.52
C ALA A 75 7.06 0.48 3.21
N ALA A 76 7.60 0.01 4.34
CA ALA A 76 6.96 -1.02 5.14
C ALA A 76 5.59 -0.56 5.69
N ALA A 77 5.45 0.71 6.08
CA ALA A 77 4.18 1.25 6.55
C ALA A 77 3.12 1.24 5.43
N PHE A 78 3.45 1.66 4.21
CA PHE A 78 2.53 1.56 3.07
C PHE A 78 2.14 0.12 2.77
N PHE A 79 3.11 -0.80 2.77
CA PHE A 79 2.85 -2.21 2.54
C PHE A 79 1.92 -2.80 3.62
N VAL A 80 2.17 -2.51 4.89
CA VAL A 80 1.32 -3.00 6.00
C VAL A 80 -0.08 -2.37 5.97
N ALA A 81 -0.19 -1.10 5.59
CA ALA A 81 -1.49 -0.44 5.42
C ALA A 81 -2.30 -1.02 4.26
N ALA A 82 -1.65 -1.62 3.25
CA ALA A 82 -2.32 -2.28 2.14
C ALA A 82 -2.95 -3.63 2.52
N ILE A 83 -2.42 -4.32 3.53
CA ILE A 83 -2.82 -5.69 3.90
C ILE A 83 -4.35 -5.81 4.10
N PRO A 84 -5.03 -4.95 4.88
CA PRO A 84 -6.48 -5.04 5.04
C PRO A 84 -7.25 -4.96 3.72
N SER A 85 -6.94 -4.00 2.85
CA SER A 85 -7.60 -3.86 1.54
C SER A 85 -7.27 -5.05 0.62
N ILE A 86 -6.05 -5.62 0.67
CA ILE A 86 -5.69 -6.84 -0.06
C ILE A 86 -6.56 -8.02 0.40
N LEU A 87 -6.74 -8.18 1.71
CA LEU A 87 -7.58 -9.24 2.25
C LEU A 87 -9.03 -9.07 1.80
N CYS A 88 -9.58 -7.86 1.86
CA CYS A 88 -10.92 -7.55 1.35
C CYS A 88 -11.04 -7.83 -0.15
N TYR A 89 -10.05 -7.43 -0.96
CA TYR A 89 -10.00 -7.74 -2.39
C TYR A 89 -10.05 -9.25 -2.65
N LEU A 90 -9.19 -10.03 -1.99
CA LEU A 90 -9.15 -11.48 -2.14
C LEU A 90 -10.48 -12.13 -1.73
N LEU A 91 -11.10 -11.65 -0.65
CA LEU A 91 -12.43 -12.11 -0.25
C LEU A 91 -13.48 -11.77 -1.32
N THR A 92 -13.46 -10.55 -1.88
CA THR A 92 -14.40 -10.19 -2.93
C THR A 92 -14.24 -11.06 -4.16
N VAL A 93 -13.01 -11.35 -4.62
CA VAL A 93 -12.75 -12.21 -5.78
C VAL A 93 -13.11 -13.68 -5.52
N LEU A 94 -12.92 -14.18 -4.29
CA LEU A 94 -13.22 -15.57 -3.96
C LEU A 94 -14.72 -15.87 -3.88
N PHE A 95 -15.52 -14.88 -3.50
CA PHE A 95 -16.97 -15.02 -3.27
C PHE A 95 -17.84 -14.26 -4.29
N SER A 96 -17.25 -13.79 -5.39
CA SER A 96 -17.97 -13.16 -6.52
C SER A 96 -18.46 -14.15 -7.56
#